data_AF-A0A1Q9ULV7-F1
#
_entry.id   AF-A0A1Q9ULV7-F1
#
_cell.length_a   1.000
_cell.length_b   1.000
_cell.length_c   1.000
_cell.angle_alpha   90.00
_cell.angle_beta   90.00
_cell.angle_gamma   90.00
#
_symmetry.space_group_name_H-M   'P 1'
#
loop_
_entity.id
_entity.type
_entity.pdbx_description
1 polymer ?
#
loop_
_entity_poly.entity_id
_entity_poly.type
_entity_poly.pdbx_seq_one_letter_code
_entity_poly.pdbx_strand_id
1 'polypeptide(L)'
;MSEQQWQPAEAELHELWAAVAELGGATAHGSRVTHRDVQRASTTVAAQVDVTGADGRRVAETFCASTSAKARGAMRMSDGSVDLGVWRFPHDPALPGLAAAVDADRMRALLTRFGLPTGGLTIRVRAYRPLRRAVVELRTDAASVFVKVLRPDRVEALHRLHRAAEGGIVPESLGWTDDGLLLLAGVGGRSLRDLLWSGNTIELERIDPASLVDTLRGLPQAFADQGHRPSWADRARHYADVVARLHPAVGGRAHAIADASRRGRRIRTCPCTATSTRPSCWCRAASSSACSTSTPRGRAIRTTTPPACSDTCPCWRR
;
A
#
# COMPACT_ATOMS: atom_id res chain seq x y z
N MET A 1 -23.39 11.18 -15.53
CA MET A 1 -22.30 11.41 -16.50
C MET A 1 -21.11 10.58 -16.04
N SER A 2 -20.70 9.58 -16.82
CA SER A 2 -19.51 8.80 -16.53
C SER A 2 -18.30 9.71 -16.73
N GLU A 3 -17.71 10.25 -15.66
CA GLU A 3 -16.37 10.84 -15.73
C GLU A 3 -15.45 9.76 -16.30
N GLN A 4 -15.05 9.90 -17.57
CA GLN A 4 -14.06 9.04 -18.16
C GLN A 4 -12.76 9.25 -17.38
N GLN A 5 -12.47 8.28 -16.53
CA GLN A 5 -11.25 8.29 -15.75
C GLN A 5 -10.07 8.08 -16.70
N TRP A 6 -9.14 9.05 -16.71
CA TRP A 6 -7.89 8.95 -17.47
C TRP A 6 -7.17 7.62 -17.19
N GLN A 7 -7.04 6.80 -18.22
CA GLN A 7 -6.40 5.48 -18.18
C GLN A 7 -5.58 5.32 -19.44
N PRO A 8 -4.37 5.90 -19.48
CA PRO A 8 -3.62 6.00 -20.70
C PRO A 8 -3.11 4.64 -21.15
N ALA A 9 -3.20 4.39 -22.45
CA ALA A 9 -2.51 3.32 -23.15
C ALA A 9 -0.98 3.55 -23.12
N GLU A 10 -0.22 2.52 -23.44
CA GLU A 10 1.25 2.61 -23.45
C GLU A 10 1.76 3.59 -24.51
N ALA A 11 1.11 3.66 -25.67
CA ALA A 11 1.43 4.62 -26.73
C ALA A 11 1.22 6.08 -26.29
N GLU A 12 0.09 6.39 -25.64
CA GLU A 12 -0.20 7.74 -25.11
C GLU A 12 0.83 8.14 -24.03
N LEU A 13 1.26 7.19 -23.20
CA LEU A 13 2.33 7.45 -22.24
C LEU A 13 3.68 7.70 -22.92
N HIS A 14 3.99 6.98 -24.00
CA HIS A 14 5.22 7.18 -24.77
C HIS A 14 5.28 8.60 -25.34
N GLU A 15 4.20 9.05 -26.00
CA GLU A 15 4.09 10.41 -26.53
C GLU A 15 4.20 11.47 -25.44
N LEU A 16 3.51 11.27 -24.32
CA LEU A 16 3.59 12.17 -23.15
C LEU A 16 5.04 12.30 -22.65
N TRP A 17 5.75 11.18 -22.47
CA TRP A 17 7.12 11.21 -21.95
C TRP A 17 8.12 11.76 -22.96
N ALA A 18 7.91 11.55 -24.26
CA ALA A 18 8.71 12.18 -25.30
C ALA A 18 8.58 13.70 -25.25
N ALA A 19 7.35 14.23 -25.19
CA ALA A 19 7.11 15.66 -25.08
C ALA A 19 7.71 16.27 -23.80
N VAL A 20 7.59 15.59 -22.66
CA VAL A 20 8.17 16.04 -21.38
C VAL A 20 9.70 16.05 -21.42
N ALA A 21 10.32 15.05 -22.06
CA ALA A 21 11.77 15.02 -22.23
C ALA A 21 12.24 16.17 -23.12
N GLU A 22 11.56 16.40 -24.24
CA GLU A 22 11.91 17.44 -25.21
C GLU A 22 11.83 18.85 -24.62
N LEU A 23 10.77 19.13 -23.84
CA LEU A 23 10.65 20.37 -23.06
C LEU A 23 11.82 20.57 -22.08
N GLY A 24 12.41 19.47 -21.60
CA GLY A 24 13.60 19.49 -20.74
C GLY A 24 14.92 19.45 -21.50
N GLY A 25 14.93 19.61 -22.82
CA GLY A 25 16.14 19.57 -23.66
C GLY A 25 16.75 18.16 -23.79
N ALA A 26 15.93 17.12 -23.67
CA ALA A 26 16.36 15.72 -23.75
C ALA A 26 15.50 14.92 -24.74
N THR A 27 16.03 13.82 -25.25
CA THR A 27 15.27 12.89 -26.10
C THR A 27 14.92 11.63 -25.32
N ALA A 28 13.65 11.24 -25.29
CA ALA A 28 13.21 9.98 -24.69
C ALA A 28 13.35 8.81 -25.67
N HIS A 29 13.86 7.67 -25.21
CA HIS A 29 14.09 6.47 -26.04
C HIS A 29 13.14 5.33 -25.71
N GLY A 30 12.62 5.31 -24.49
CA GLY A 30 11.78 4.23 -23.98
C GLY A 30 11.32 4.52 -22.57
N SER A 31 10.24 3.86 -22.14
CA SER A 31 9.73 4.01 -20.79
C SER A 31 9.22 2.69 -20.23
N ARG A 32 9.23 2.60 -18.90
CA ARG A 32 8.66 1.48 -18.16
C ARG A 32 7.84 2.02 -17.01
N VAL A 33 6.54 1.76 -17.02
CA VAL A 33 5.66 2.13 -15.90
C VAL A 33 6.11 1.42 -14.64
N THR A 34 6.45 2.19 -13.61
CA THR A 34 6.86 1.70 -12.29
C THR A 34 5.76 1.88 -11.25
N HIS A 35 4.82 2.78 -11.51
CA HIS A 35 3.70 3.04 -10.62
C HIS A 35 2.43 3.42 -11.39
N ARG A 36 1.29 2.87 -10.97
CA ARG A 36 -0.04 3.29 -11.42
C ARG A 36 -1.00 3.25 -10.22
N ASP A 37 -1.49 4.41 -9.79
CA ASP A 37 -2.50 4.54 -8.73
C ASP A 37 -3.81 5.05 -9.34
N VAL A 38 -4.84 4.18 -9.33
CA VAL A 38 -6.17 4.46 -9.86
C VAL A 38 -7.12 4.65 -8.66
N GLN A 39 -7.52 5.89 -8.41
CA GLN A 39 -8.48 6.26 -7.37
C GLN A 39 -9.86 6.48 -8.00
N ARG A 40 -10.89 6.83 -7.23
CA ARG A 40 -12.21 7.11 -7.84
C ARG A 40 -12.22 8.33 -8.75
N ALA A 41 -11.46 9.37 -8.40
CA ALA A 41 -11.49 10.69 -9.05
C ALA A 41 -10.14 11.11 -9.63
N SER A 42 -9.14 10.21 -9.67
CA SER A 42 -7.82 10.56 -10.20
C SER A 42 -7.02 9.32 -10.57
N THR A 43 -6.19 9.44 -11.60
CA THR A 43 -5.17 8.47 -11.95
C THR A 43 -3.81 9.12 -11.85
N THR A 44 -2.84 8.41 -11.29
CA THR A 44 -1.43 8.84 -11.20
C THR A 44 -0.54 7.77 -11.78
N VAL A 45 0.36 8.13 -12.68
CA VAL A 45 1.32 7.24 -13.33
C VAL A 45 2.72 7.74 -13.04
N ALA A 46 3.65 6.84 -12.73
CA ALA A 46 5.08 7.11 -12.81
C ALA A 46 5.76 6.08 -13.69
N ALA A 47 6.73 6.52 -14.47
CA ALA A 47 7.53 5.69 -15.34
C ALA A 47 9.02 6.00 -15.16
N GLN A 48 9.86 4.98 -15.30
CA GLN A 48 11.26 5.20 -15.63
C GLN A 48 11.35 5.47 -17.12
N VAL A 49 11.96 6.58 -17.50
CA VAL A 49 12.13 7.04 -18.88
C VAL A 49 13.61 7.14 -19.16
N ASP A 50 14.07 6.45 -20.19
CA ASP A 50 15.45 6.57 -20.66
C ASP A 50 15.56 7.83 -21.51
N VAL A 51 16.38 8.78 -21.06
CA VAL A 51 16.58 10.07 -21.73
C VAL A 51 18.04 10.27 -22.09
N THR A 52 18.29 10.93 -23.23
CA THR A 52 19.62 11.47 -23.57
C THR A 52 19.56 12.98 -23.47
N GLY A 53 20.38 13.56 -22.59
CA GLY A 53 20.51 15.01 -22.45
C GLY A 53 21.41 15.63 -23.52
N ALA A 54 21.57 16.95 -23.46
CA ALA A 54 22.45 17.70 -24.36
C ALA A 54 23.93 17.29 -24.25
N ASP A 55 24.35 16.68 -23.13
CA ASP A 55 25.68 16.12 -22.91
C ASP A 55 25.89 14.77 -23.64
N GLY A 56 24.87 14.27 -24.35
CA GLY A 56 24.88 12.98 -25.04
C GLY A 56 24.79 11.77 -24.11
N ARG A 57 24.71 11.97 -22.78
CA ARG A 57 24.69 10.88 -21.81
C ARG A 57 23.27 10.36 -21.66
N ARG A 58 23.14 9.02 -21.73
CA ARG A 58 21.87 8.34 -21.50
C ARG A 58 21.69 8.02 -20.02
N VAL A 59 20.57 8.44 -19.45
CA VAL A 59 20.21 8.20 -18.05
C VAL A 59 18.75 7.77 -17.92
N ALA A 60 18.45 6.97 -16.90
CA ALA A 60 17.07 6.63 -16.56
C ALA A 60 16.54 7.62 -15.53
N GLU A 61 15.47 8.34 -15.87
CA GLU A 61 14.82 9.29 -15.00
C GLU A 61 13.41 8.86 -14.63
N THR A 62 12.85 9.40 -13.55
CA THR A 62 11.46 9.10 -13.15
C THR A 62 10.55 10.25 -13.48
N PHE A 63 9.66 10.06 -14.44
CA PHE A 63 8.62 11.03 -14.79
C PHE A 63 7.28 10.59 -14.20
N CYS A 64 6.46 11.57 -13.83
CA CYS A 64 5.16 11.34 -13.20
C CYS A 64 4.10 12.23 -13.86
N ALA A 65 2.88 11.71 -13.97
CA ALA A 65 1.72 12.46 -14.45
C ALA A 65 0.47 12.07 -13.65
N SER A 66 -0.42 13.03 -13.43
CA SER A 66 -1.64 12.80 -12.66
C SER A 66 -2.77 13.76 -13.03
N THR A 67 -4.01 13.24 -13.01
CA THR A 67 -5.23 14.06 -13.03
C THR A 67 -5.65 14.55 -11.64
N SER A 68 -4.89 14.22 -10.59
CA SER A 68 -5.23 14.64 -9.23
C SER A 68 -5.07 16.15 -9.06
N ALA A 69 -6.01 16.79 -8.37
CA ALA A 69 -5.87 18.19 -7.95
C ALA A 69 -4.59 18.45 -7.11
N LYS A 70 -3.99 17.41 -6.52
CA LYS A 70 -2.70 17.50 -5.81
C LYS A 70 -1.51 17.75 -6.73
N ALA A 71 -1.68 17.53 -8.04
CA ALA A 71 -0.65 17.78 -9.05
C ALA A 71 -0.71 19.21 -9.62
N ARG A 72 -1.61 20.07 -9.14
CA ARG A 72 -1.78 21.46 -9.64
C ARG A 72 -0.54 22.34 -9.52
N GLY A 73 0.40 22.00 -8.62
CA GLY A 73 1.68 22.69 -8.48
C GLY A 73 2.75 22.25 -9.49
N ALA A 74 2.45 21.28 -10.37
CA ALA A 74 3.34 20.81 -11.41
C ALA A 74 3.05 21.47 -12.77
N MET A 75 3.91 21.21 -13.75
CA MET A 75 3.69 21.64 -15.14
C MET A 75 2.38 21.03 -15.65
N ARG A 76 1.51 21.85 -16.25
CA ARG A 76 0.25 21.37 -16.79
C ARG A 76 0.37 21.01 -18.26
N MET A 77 -0.17 19.86 -18.63
CA MET A 77 -0.31 19.41 -20.01
C MET A 77 -1.76 19.03 -20.24
N SER A 78 -2.33 19.46 -21.36
CA SER A 78 -3.71 19.13 -21.72
C SER A 78 -3.83 18.91 -23.21
N ASP A 79 -4.67 17.93 -23.56
CA ASP A 79 -5.12 17.65 -24.93
C ASP A 79 -6.52 18.26 -25.21
N GLY A 80 -7.00 19.13 -24.32
CA GLY A 80 -8.35 19.72 -24.36
C GLY A 80 -9.44 18.86 -23.72
N SER A 81 -9.16 17.58 -23.43
CA SER A 81 -10.09 16.64 -22.78
C SER A 81 -9.64 16.23 -21.38
N VAL A 82 -8.33 16.07 -21.17
CA VAL A 82 -7.70 15.73 -19.90
C VAL A 82 -6.69 16.82 -19.53
N ASP A 83 -6.68 17.25 -18.27
CA ASP A 83 -5.64 18.14 -17.71
C ASP A 83 -4.77 17.33 -16.75
N LEU A 84 -3.47 17.30 -17.02
CA LEU A 84 -2.46 16.54 -16.30
C LEU A 84 -1.47 17.48 -15.63
N GLY A 85 -1.23 17.29 -14.34
CA GLY A 85 0.00 17.76 -13.72
C GLY A 85 1.12 16.77 -13.99
N VAL A 86 2.26 17.26 -14.49
CA VAL A 86 3.41 16.46 -14.94
C VAL A 86 4.69 16.99 -14.30
N TRP A 87 5.50 16.08 -13.75
CA TRP A 87 6.74 16.43 -13.04
C TRP A 87 7.81 15.36 -13.15
N ARG A 88 9.05 15.76 -12.90
CA ARG A 88 10.23 14.89 -12.78
C ARG A 88 10.54 14.67 -11.32
N PHE A 89 10.86 13.45 -10.91
CA PHE A 89 11.45 13.20 -9.60
C PHE A 89 12.77 13.99 -9.49
N PRO A 90 13.08 14.66 -8.36
CA PRO A 90 12.37 14.64 -7.06
C PRO A 90 11.35 15.78 -6.85
N HIS A 91 10.92 16.50 -7.88
CA HIS A 91 10.08 17.70 -7.79
C HIS A 91 8.57 17.40 -7.71
N ASP A 92 8.18 16.52 -6.79
CA ASP A 92 6.77 16.18 -6.58
C ASP A 92 6.00 17.36 -5.94
N PRO A 93 4.93 17.87 -6.59
CA PRO A 93 4.23 19.08 -6.16
C PRO A 93 3.52 18.92 -4.80
N ALA A 94 3.24 17.68 -4.37
CA ALA A 94 2.64 17.43 -3.06
C ALA A 94 3.69 17.15 -1.98
N LEU A 95 4.96 16.94 -2.34
CA LEU A 95 6.04 16.56 -1.44
C LEU A 95 7.23 17.54 -1.56
N PRO A 96 7.07 18.81 -1.15
CA PRO A 96 8.07 19.85 -1.38
C PRO A 96 9.43 19.54 -0.74
N GLY A 97 9.48 18.84 0.40
CA GLY A 97 10.74 18.40 1.01
C GLY A 97 11.48 17.30 0.24
N LEU A 98 10.89 16.68 -0.79
CA LEU A 98 11.50 15.52 -1.47
C LEU A 98 12.83 15.85 -2.15
N ALA A 99 12.95 17.03 -2.78
CA ALA A 99 14.20 17.46 -3.40
C ALA A 99 15.31 17.63 -2.35
N ALA A 100 14.99 18.21 -1.19
CA ALA A 100 15.94 18.29 -0.09
C ALA A 100 16.31 16.91 0.46
N ALA A 101 15.35 15.99 0.55
CA ALA A 101 15.56 14.65 1.10
C ALA A 101 16.55 13.78 0.29
N VAL A 102 16.78 14.09 -0.98
CA VAL A 102 17.75 13.36 -1.83
C VAL A 102 19.05 14.12 -2.07
N ASP A 103 19.21 15.29 -1.45
CA ASP A 103 20.39 16.13 -1.55
C ASP A 103 21.31 15.90 -0.34
N ALA A 104 22.56 15.52 -0.61
CA ALA A 104 23.51 15.13 0.42
C ALA A 104 23.89 16.27 1.37
N ASP A 105 24.04 17.48 0.86
CA ASP A 105 24.44 18.64 1.64
C ASP A 105 23.30 19.13 2.53
N ARG A 106 22.08 19.16 1.99
CA ARG A 106 20.87 19.47 2.75
C ARG A 106 20.58 18.45 3.83
N MET A 107 20.75 17.16 3.55
CA MET A 107 20.58 16.12 4.56
C MET A 107 21.67 16.16 5.63
N ARG A 108 22.92 16.46 5.25
CA ARG A 108 24.01 16.68 6.22
C ARG A 108 23.69 17.84 7.15
N ALA A 109 23.28 18.99 6.61
CA ALA A 109 22.88 20.14 7.41
C ALA A 109 21.68 19.84 8.33
N LEU A 110 20.70 19.07 7.84
CA LEU A 110 19.54 18.66 8.61
C LEU A 110 19.91 17.73 9.77
N LEU A 111 20.76 16.73 9.52
CA LEU A 111 21.27 15.83 10.56
C LEU A 111 22.03 16.62 11.64
N THR A 112 22.93 17.54 11.25
CA THR A 112 23.63 18.43 12.19
C THR A 112 22.65 19.24 13.04
N ARG A 113 21.60 19.82 12.43
CA ARG A 113 20.57 20.59 13.15
C ARG A 113 19.86 19.76 14.23
N PHE A 114 19.67 18.46 13.99
CA PHE A 114 19.07 17.54 14.97
C PHE A 114 20.10 16.84 15.88
N GLY A 115 21.38 17.23 15.83
CA GLY A 115 22.45 16.63 16.64
C GLY A 115 22.77 15.18 16.27
N LEU A 116 22.50 14.78 15.03
CA LEU A 116 22.70 13.41 14.54
C LEU A 116 24.05 13.26 13.81
N PRO A 117 24.65 12.05 13.81
CA PRO A 117 25.90 11.78 13.09
C PRO A 117 25.80 12.09 11.59
N THR A 118 26.89 12.57 10.99
CA THR A 118 26.97 12.89 9.55
C THR A 118 28.10 12.20 8.80
N GLY A 119 29.00 11.50 9.51
CA GLY A 119 30.10 10.75 8.92
C GLY A 119 29.60 9.66 7.97
N GLY A 120 30.26 9.49 6.82
CA GLY A 120 29.94 8.43 5.86
C GLY A 120 28.54 8.50 5.24
N LEU A 121 27.91 9.70 5.21
CA LEU A 121 26.53 9.84 4.75
C LEU A 121 26.32 9.28 3.34
N THR A 122 25.47 8.27 3.23
CA THR A 122 24.95 7.75 1.95
C THR A 122 23.43 7.88 1.95
N ILE A 123 22.87 8.18 0.77
CA ILE A 123 21.45 8.42 0.59
C ILE A 123 20.86 7.36 -0.34
N ARG A 124 19.74 6.75 0.07
CA ARG A 124 19.03 5.78 -0.76
C ARG A 124 17.52 5.99 -0.69
N VAL A 125 16.89 6.23 -1.84
CA VAL A 125 15.43 6.23 -1.94
C VAL A 125 14.92 4.79 -1.77
N ARG A 126 14.17 4.53 -0.70
CA ARG A 126 13.62 3.20 -0.38
C ARG A 126 12.25 2.97 -1.00
N ALA A 127 11.45 4.03 -1.06
CA ALA A 127 10.13 3.99 -1.67
C ALA A 127 9.71 5.38 -2.11
N TYR A 128 9.01 5.46 -3.24
CA TYR A 128 8.35 6.67 -3.70
C TYR A 128 6.96 6.31 -4.20
N ARG A 129 5.95 7.01 -3.65
CA ARG A 129 4.56 6.94 -4.09
C ARG A 129 4.15 8.37 -4.47
N PRO A 130 4.11 8.68 -5.78
CA PRO A 130 3.83 10.01 -6.27
C PRO A 130 2.58 10.61 -5.62
N LEU A 131 2.65 11.89 -5.25
CA LEU A 131 1.62 12.70 -4.57
C LEU A 131 1.19 12.21 -3.18
N ARG A 132 1.91 11.24 -2.59
CA ARG A 132 1.52 10.58 -1.33
C ARG A 132 2.62 10.64 -0.29
N ARG A 133 3.79 10.08 -0.62
CA ARG A 133 4.95 10.01 0.28
C ARG A 133 6.18 9.46 -0.43
N ALA A 134 7.35 9.78 0.12
CA ALA A 134 8.58 9.04 -0.13
C ALA A 134 9.19 8.55 1.20
N VAL A 135 10.13 7.61 1.10
CA VAL A 135 10.99 7.19 2.20
C VAL A 135 12.42 7.17 1.67
N VAL A 136 13.28 7.96 2.29
CA VAL A 136 14.71 8.01 2.01
C VAL A 136 15.45 7.46 3.22
N GLU A 137 16.39 6.56 3.00
CA GLU A 137 17.32 6.09 4.02
C GLU A 137 18.59 6.92 3.93
N LEU A 138 18.98 7.49 5.06
CA LEU A 138 20.27 8.09 5.31
C LEU A 138 21.08 7.08 6.12
N ARG A 139 22.18 6.57 5.59
CA ARG A 139 23.11 5.74 6.37
C ARG A 139 24.34 6.56 6.67
N THR A 140 24.75 6.52 7.93
CA THR A 140 25.98 7.12 8.43
C THR A 140 26.86 6.01 8.99
N ASP A 141 28.09 6.36 9.39
CA ASP A 141 29.00 5.39 10.02
C ASP A 141 28.45 4.85 11.36
N ALA A 142 27.53 5.58 12.00
CA ALA A 142 27.00 5.24 13.33
C ALA A 142 25.55 4.72 13.31
N ALA A 143 24.72 5.16 12.36
CA ALA A 143 23.28 4.86 12.38
C ALA A 143 22.61 4.96 11.01
N SER A 144 21.45 4.31 10.87
CA SER A 144 20.48 4.56 9.81
C SER A 144 19.38 5.49 10.31
N VAL A 145 19.06 6.52 9.54
CA VAL A 145 17.91 7.43 9.74
C VAL A 145 17.00 7.32 8.52
N PHE A 146 15.70 7.13 8.74
CA PHE A 146 14.71 7.11 7.68
C PHE A 146 13.96 8.44 7.63
N VAL A 147 14.09 9.15 6.52
CA VAL A 147 13.35 10.37 6.22
C VAL A 147 12.08 9.99 5.48
N LYS A 148 10.95 10.09 6.17
CA LYS A 148 9.63 9.93 5.57
C LYS A 148 9.15 11.28 5.06
N VAL A 149 9.20 11.45 3.74
CA VAL A 149 8.72 12.66 3.07
C VAL A 149 7.21 12.56 2.92
N LEU A 150 6.52 13.56 3.44
CA LEU A 150 5.07 13.65 3.50
C LEU A 150 4.64 14.99 2.94
N ARG A 151 3.31 15.15 2.84
CA ARG A 151 2.74 16.48 2.64
C ARG A 151 2.90 17.30 3.94
N PRO A 152 3.12 18.62 3.85
CA PRO A 152 3.24 19.50 5.01
C PRO A 152 2.09 19.34 6.02
N ASP A 153 0.86 19.19 5.53
CA ASP A 153 -0.36 19.03 6.36
C ASP A 153 -0.41 17.73 7.20
N ARG A 154 0.59 16.85 7.11
CA ARG A 154 0.59 15.53 7.77
C ARG A 154 1.79 15.26 8.66
N VAL A 155 2.88 15.99 8.48
CA VAL A 155 4.17 15.63 9.08
C VAL A 155 4.13 15.74 10.59
N GLU A 156 3.62 16.85 11.13
CA GLU A 156 3.56 17.11 12.56
C GLU A 156 2.62 16.13 13.28
N ALA A 157 1.44 15.89 12.72
CA ALA A 157 0.49 14.93 13.28
C ALA A 157 1.09 13.52 13.37
N LEU A 158 1.89 13.11 12.37
CA LEU A 158 2.57 11.82 12.42
C LEU A 158 3.75 11.81 13.40
N HIS A 159 4.50 12.91 13.50
CA HIS A 159 5.54 13.07 14.52
C HIS A 159 4.97 12.87 15.92
N ARG A 160 3.87 13.59 16.26
CA ARG A 160 3.19 13.47 17.55
C ARG A 160 2.71 12.04 17.82
N LEU A 161 2.21 11.33 16.80
CA LEU A 161 1.80 9.93 16.94
C LEU A 161 2.99 9.01 17.24
N HIS A 162 4.15 9.21 16.62
CA HIS A 162 5.34 8.44 16.96
C HIS A 162 5.83 8.74 18.39
N ARG A 163 5.86 10.02 18.79
CA ARG A 163 6.22 10.43 20.16
C ARG A 163 5.29 9.82 21.20
N ALA A 164 3.98 9.85 20.97
CA ALA A 164 2.99 9.23 21.86
C ALA A 164 3.07 7.69 21.90
N ALA A 165 3.76 7.09 20.93
CA ALA A 165 3.99 5.66 20.86
C ALA A 165 5.35 5.22 21.42
N GLU A 166 6.15 6.17 21.94
CA GLU A 166 7.42 5.86 22.61
C GLU A 166 7.20 4.90 23.77
N GLY A 167 8.13 3.95 23.93
CA GLY A 167 7.98 2.81 24.85
C GLY A 167 7.36 1.57 24.19
N GLY A 168 6.76 1.69 23.01
CA GLY A 168 6.39 0.56 22.16
C GLY A 168 7.50 0.16 21.17
N ILE A 169 7.27 -0.92 20.40
CA ILE A 169 8.15 -1.34 19.29
C ILE A 169 7.84 -0.45 18.06
N VAL A 170 8.19 0.83 18.15
CA VAL A 170 8.04 1.82 17.07
C VAL A 170 9.36 2.56 16.84
N PRO A 171 9.65 2.98 15.60
CA PRO A 171 10.78 3.86 15.35
C PRO A 171 10.65 5.16 16.16
N GLU A 172 11.71 5.51 16.89
CA GLU A 172 11.82 6.81 17.56
C GLU A 172 11.70 7.94 16.54
N SER A 173 10.96 8.99 16.89
CA SER A 173 10.88 10.18 16.05
C SER A 173 11.91 11.21 16.48
N LEU A 174 12.90 11.42 15.62
CA LEU A 174 14.06 12.29 15.86
C LEU A 174 13.77 13.77 15.58
N GLY A 175 12.69 14.05 14.84
CA GLY A 175 12.28 15.42 14.51
C GLY A 175 11.53 15.52 13.19
N TRP A 176 11.09 16.73 12.86
CA TRP A 176 10.39 17.02 11.61
C TRP A 176 10.63 18.45 11.11
N THR A 177 10.22 18.72 9.86
CA THR A 177 10.34 20.04 9.21
C THR A 177 9.03 20.47 8.54
N ASP A 178 8.80 21.77 8.42
CA ASP A 178 7.57 22.35 7.87
C ASP A 178 7.32 21.97 6.39
N ASP A 179 8.37 21.69 5.64
CA ASP A 179 8.30 21.22 4.24
C ASP A 179 7.98 19.70 4.13
N GLY A 180 7.74 19.02 5.24
CA GLY A 180 7.16 17.68 5.27
C GLY A 180 8.14 16.54 5.49
N LEU A 181 9.32 16.78 6.05
CA LEU A 181 10.26 15.70 6.41
C LEU A 181 10.01 15.23 7.83
N LEU A 182 9.86 13.91 8.01
CA LEU A 182 9.84 13.27 9.33
C LEU A 182 11.06 12.35 9.44
N LEU A 183 11.92 12.60 10.42
CA LEU A 183 13.11 11.78 10.69
C LEU A 183 12.75 10.70 11.72
N LEU A 184 13.04 9.45 11.38
CA LEU A 184 12.81 8.28 12.21
C LEU A 184 14.12 7.51 12.40
N ALA A 185 14.39 7.07 13.63
CA ALA A 185 15.52 6.19 13.89
C ALA A 185 15.34 4.85 13.15
N GLY A 186 16.44 4.30 12.64
CA GLY A 186 16.45 2.97 12.06
C GLY A 186 16.18 1.91 13.13
N VAL A 187 15.20 1.05 12.87
CA VAL A 187 14.96 -0.14 13.68
C VAL A 187 15.69 -1.30 13.03
N GLY A 188 16.61 -1.91 13.78
CA GLY A 188 17.35 -3.07 13.33
C GLY A 188 16.47 -4.31 13.12
N GLY A 189 17.04 -5.32 12.48
CA GLY A 189 16.39 -6.60 12.25
C GLY A 189 15.96 -6.81 10.81
N ARG A 190 15.27 -7.94 10.60
CA ARG A 190 14.81 -8.39 9.29
C ARG A 190 13.30 -8.23 9.20
N SER A 191 12.81 -7.74 8.07
CA SER A 191 11.36 -7.63 7.90
C SER A 191 10.73 -9.03 7.78
N LEU A 192 9.56 -9.24 8.40
CA LEU A 192 8.79 -10.50 8.25
C LEU A 192 8.54 -10.83 6.79
N ARG A 193 8.38 -9.81 5.95
CA ARG A 193 8.27 -9.90 4.51
C ARG A 193 9.50 -10.54 3.87
N ASP A 194 10.70 -10.04 4.18
CA ASP A 194 11.94 -10.58 3.59
C ASP A 194 12.21 -12.01 4.06
N LEU A 195 11.76 -12.34 5.28
CA LEU A 195 11.80 -13.69 5.79
C LEU A 195 10.82 -14.62 5.05
N LEU A 196 9.56 -14.20 4.86
CA LEU A 196 8.57 -14.93 4.08
C LEU A 196 9.02 -15.14 2.63
N TRP A 197 9.63 -14.13 2.01
CA TRP A 197 10.09 -14.22 0.62
C TRP A 197 11.37 -15.02 0.42
N SER A 198 12.21 -15.18 1.45
CA SER A 198 13.41 -16.00 1.28
C SER A 198 13.13 -17.50 1.28
N GLY A 199 11.90 -17.93 1.58
CA GLY A 199 11.56 -19.35 1.71
C GLY A 199 12.28 -20.06 2.87
N ASN A 200 12.90 -19.31 3.80
CA ASN A 200 13.58 -19.88 4.95
C ASN A 200 12.54 -20.20 6.03
N THR A 201 12.04 -21.43 6.02
CA THR A 201 11.00 -21.88 6.95
C THR A 201 11.51 -22.08 8.36
N ILE A 202 12.81 -22.34 8.56
CA ILE A 202 13.40 -22.57 9.89
C ILE A 202 13.28 -21.31 10.77
N GLU A 203 13.57 -20.14 10.22
CA GLU A 203 13.41 -18.88 10.94
C GLU A 203 11.93 -18.53 11.16
N LEU A 204 11.05 -18.86 10.20
CA LEU A 204 9.61 -18.64 10.33
C LEU A 204 8.98 -19.51 11.42
N GLU A 205 9.38 -20.78 11.51
CA GLU A 205 8.91 -21.74 12.51
C GLU A 205 9.29 -21.33 13.94
N ARG A 206 10.35 -20.54 14.11
CA ARG A 206 10.76 -19.97 15.40
C ARG A 206 9.93 -18.77 15.84
N ILE A 207 9.15 -18.17 14.94
CA ILE A 207 8.27 -17.05 15.27
C ILE A 207 6.94 -17.61 15.74
N ASP A 208 6.67 -17.52 17.05
CA ASP A 208 5.35 -17.82 17.59
C ASP A 208 4.31 -16.82 17.03
N PRO A 209 3.28 -17.28 16.30
CA PRO A 209 2.23 -16.40 15.79
C PRO A 209 1.52 -15.59 16.89
N ALA A 210 1.46 -16.10 18.13
CA ALA A 210 0.87 -15.36 19.24
C ALA A 210 1.66 -14.08 19.56
N SER A 211 2.99 -14.11 19.41
CA SER A 211 3.86 -12.94 19.63
C SER A 211 3.50 -11.76 18.71
N LEU A 212 3.04 -12.03 17.48
CA LEU A 212 2.57 -10.97 16.57
C LEU A 212 1.28 -10.34 17.09
N VAL A 213 0.36 -11.15 17.60
CA VAL A 213 -0.90 -10.66 18.17
C VAL A 213 -0.65 -9.90 19.47
N ASP A 214 0.24 -10.39 20.31
CA ASP A 214 0.60 -9.74 21.58
C ASP A 214 1.34 -8.43 21.35
N THR A 215 2.19 -8.34 20.32
CA THR A 215 2.77 -7.06 19.88
C THR A 215 1.68 -6.06 19.49
N LEU A 216 0.65 -6.50 18.77
CA LEU A 216 -0.47 -5.62 18.38
C LEU A 216 -1.33 -5.21 19.59
N ARG A 217 -1.50 -6.09 20.58
CA ARG A 217 -2.21 -5.79 21.83
C ARG A 217 -1.42 -4.86 22.74
N GLY A 218 -0.09 -4.91 22.67
CA GLY A 218 0.82 -4.03 23.41
C GLY A 218 1.02 -2.65 22.78
N LEU A 219 0.32 -2.32 21.68
CA LEU A 219 0.42 -1.00 21.09
C LEU A 219 -0.17 0.07 22.04
N PRO A 220 0.49 1.23 22.20
CA PRO A 220 0.01 2.32 23.03
C PRO A 220 -1.40 2.79 22.67
N GLN A 221 -2.17 3.23 23.69
CA GLN A 221 -3.54 3.72 23.55
C GLN A 221 -3.67 4.87 22.53
N ALA A 222 -2.61 5.67 22.35
CA ALA A 222 -2.55 6.73 21.34
C ALA A 222 -2.89 6.25 19.91
N PHE A 223 -2.67 4.96 19.60
CA PHE A 223 -3.09 4.35 18.33
C PHE A 223 -4.59 4.04 18.28
N ALA A 224 -5.20 3.64 19.40
CA ALA A 224 -6.62 3.34 19.50
C ALA A 224 -7.47 4.62 19.44
N ASP A 225 -6.93 5.75 19.91
CA ASP A 225 -7.58 7.06 19.85
C ASP A 225 -7.60 7.65 18.43
N GLN A 226 -6.87 7.05 17.49
CA GLN A 226 -6.91 7.45 16.08
C GLN A 226 -8.23 6.99 15.44
N GLY A 227 -8.82 7.86 14.62
CA GLY A 227 -10.03 7.53 13.86
C GLY A 227 -9.87 6.24 13.03
N HIS A 228 -10.89 5.38 13.09
CA HIS A 228 -10.89 4.11 12.36
C HIS A 228 -10.63 4.33 10.87
N ARG A 229 -9.63 3.62 10.34
CA ARG A 229 -9.32 3.62 8.91
C ARG A 229 -9.86 2.36 8.24
N PRO A 230 -10.50 2.45 7.06
CA PRO A 230 -10.93 1.29 6.32
C PRO A 230 -9.76 0.33 6.07
N SER A 231 -9.92 -0.90 6.57
CA SER A 231 -8.96 -1.97 6.40
C SER A 231 -8.83 -2.35 4.92
N TRP A 232 -7.78 -3.11 4.59
CA TRP A 232 -7.60 -3.67 3.26
C TRP A 232 -8.80 -4.48 2.80
N ALA A 233 -9.36 -5.27 3.72
CA ALA A 233 -10.51 -6.09 3.41
C ALA A 233 -11.78 -5.24 3.20
N ASP A 234 -11.92 -4.07 3.84
CA ASP A 234 -13.06 -3.15 3.60
C ASP A 234 -13.00 -2.60 2.17
N ARG A 235 -11.78 -2.32 1.73
CA ARG A 235 -11.45 -1.85 0.38
C ARG A 235 -11.30 -2.96 -0.65
N ALA A 236 -11.45 -4.23 -0.29
CA ALA A 236 -11.22 -5.35 -1.20
C ALA A 236 -12.04 -5.25 -2.50
N ARG A 237 -13.30 -4.81 -2.40
CA ARG A 237 -14.15 -4.60 -3.59
C ARG A 237 -13.60 -3.51 -4.49
N HIS A 238 -13.21 -2.37 -3.93
CA HIS A 238 -12.59 -1.29 -4.70
C HIS A 238 -11.33 -1.76 -5.44
N TYR A 239 -10.48 -2.55 -4.79
CA TYR A 239 -9.30 -3.13 -5.45
C TYR A 239 -9.67 -4.12 -6.55
N ALA A 240 -10.68 -4.97 -6.34
CA ALA A 240 -11.19 -5.85 -7.37
C ALA A 240 -11.73 -5.09 -8.58
N ASP A 241 -12.45 -3.98 -8.35
CA ASP A 241 -12.95 -3.14 -9.43
C ASP A 241 -11.79 -2.52 -10.23
N VAL A 242 -10.71 -2.09 -9.56
CA VAL A 242 -9.48 -1.59 -10.24
C VAL A 242 -8.82 -2.69 -11.07
N VAL A 243 -8.66 -3.89 -10.50
CA VAL A 243 -8.07 -5.02 -11.23
C VAL A 243 -8.93 -5.42 -12.42
N ALA A 244 -10.24 -5.48 -12.28
CA ALA A 244 -11.15 -5.82 -13.36
C ALA A 244 -11.13 -4.80 -14.51
N ARG A 245 -10.92 -3.50 -14.20
CA ARG A 245 -10.74 -2.47 -15.22
C ARG A 245 -9.41 -2.60 -15.95
N LEU A 246 -8.31 -2.80 -15.24
CA LEU A 246 -6.97 -2.85 -15.83
C LEU A 246 -6.65 -4.21 -16.49
N HIS A 247 -7.24 -5.29 -15.97
CA HIS A 247 -7.03 -6.67 -16.42
C HIS A 247 -8.37 -7.44 -16.44
N PRO A 248 -9.21 -7.22 -17.46
CA PRO A 248 -10.55 -7.81 -17.53
C PRO A 248 -10.56 -9.34 -17.38
N ALA A 249 -9.56 -10.03 -17.94
CA ALA A 249 -9.44 -11.49 -17.91
C ALA A 249 -9.40 -12.08 -16.48
N VAL A 250 -8.85 -11.34 -15.49
CA VAL A 250 -8.80 -11.78 -14.09
C VAL A 250 -9.81 -11.07 -13.20
N GLY A 251 -10.64 -10.19 -13.76
CA GLY A 251 -11.59 -9.37 -13.02
C GLY A 251 -12.60 -10.19 -12.21
N GLY A 252 -13.16 -11.26 -12.79
CA GLY A 252 -14.07 -12.16 -12.08
C GLY A 252 -13.42 -12.80 -10.85
N ARG A 253 -12.18 -13.28 -10.99
CA ARG A 253 -11.39 -13.86 -9.88
C ARG A 253 -11.10 -12.83 -8.79
N ALA A 254 -10.75 -11.60 -9.17
CA ALA A 254 -10.50 -10.52 -8.21
C ALA A 254 -11.74 -10.21 -7.36
N HIS A 255 -12.92 -10.14 -7.99
CA HIS A 255 -14.19 -9.94 -7.28
C HIS A 255 -14.51 -11.11 -6.34
N ALA A 256 -14.33 -12.35 -6.79
CA ALA A 256 -14.55 -13.53 -5.96
C ALA A 256 -13.69 -13.53 -4.67
N ILE A 257 -12.41 -13.14 -4.79
CA ILE A 257 -11.50 -12.97 -3.63
C ILE A 257 -11.98 -11.86 -2.71
N ALA A 258 -12.42 -10.73 -3.26
CA ALA A 258 -12.95 -9.61 -2.46
C ALA A 258 -14.20 -10.01 -1.67
N ASP A 259 -15.11 -10.76 -2.30
CA ASP A 259 -16.34 -11.21 -1.66
C ASP A 259 -16.06 -12.27 -0.57
N ALA A 260 -15.10 -13.17 -0.80
CA ALA A 260 -14.64 -14.13 0.20
C ALA A 260 -14.02 -13.45 1.43
N SER A 261 -13.21 -12.40 1.22
CA SER A 261 -12.58 -11.61 2.29
C SER A 261 -13.61 -10.90 3.19
N ARG A 262 -14.76 -10.51 2.61
CA ARG A 262 -15.89 -9.94 3.37
C ARG A 262 -16.64 -11.00 4.16
N ARG A 263 -16.89 -12.18 3.57
CA ARG A 263 -17.57 -13.30 4.24
C ARG A 263 -16.77 -13.83 5.45
N GLY A 264 -15.45 -13.99 5.32
CA GLY A 264 -14.58 -14.45 6.41
C GLY A 264 -14.59 -13.53 7.65
N ARG A 265 -14.94 -12.25 7.49
CA ARG A 265 -15.10 -11.32 8.63
C ARG A 265 -16.45 -11.42 9.30
N ARG A 266 -17.53 -11.60 8.54
CA ARG A 266 -18.87 -11.79 9.11
C ARG A 266 -18.95 -13.05 9.99
N ILE A 267 -18.21 -14.10 9.63
CA ILE A 267 -18.13 -15.34 10.43
C ILE A 267 -17.45 -15.11 11.79
N ARG A 268 -16.53 -14.14 11.89
CA ARG A 268 -15.85 -13.79 13.16
C ARG A 268 -16.62 -12.81 14.05
N THR A 269 -17.62 -12.11 13.53
CA THR A 269 -18.39 -11.08 14.26
C THR A 269 -19.80 -11.53 14.65
N CYS A 270 -20.11 -12.84 14.67
CA CYS A 270 -21.35 -13.28 15.31
C CYS A 270 -21.25 -12.95 16.80
N PRO A 271 -22.13 -12.09 17.35
CA PRO A 271 -22.20 -11.94 18.79
C PRO A 271 -22.77 -13.24 19.31
N CYS A 272 -21.95 -14.06 19.99
CA CYS A 272 -22.48 -15.04 20.91
C CYS A 272 -23.19 -14.25 22.01
N THR A 273 -24.48 -13.98 21.85
CA THR A 273 -25.32 -13.57 22.97
C THR A 273 -25.27 -14.69 23.99
N ALA A 274 -24.58 -14.41 25.09
CA ALA A 274 -24.44 -15.27 26.24
C ALA A 274 -25.79 -15.43 26.94
N THR A 275 -26.60 -16.35 26.44
CA THR A 275 -27.74 -16.93 27.15
C THR A 275 -27.72 -18.43 26.91
N SER A 276 -26.65 -19.08 27.37
CA SER A 276 -26.62 -20.53 27.55
C SER A 276 -25.56 -20.86 28.59
N THR A 277 -26.02 -21.09 29.81
CA THR A 277 -25.28 -21.75 30.89
C THR A 277 -24.98 -23.19 30.49
N ARG A 278 -23.94 -23.42 29.70
CA ARG A 278 -23.25 -24.71 29.54
C ARG A 278 -21.84 -24.48 28.97
N PRO A 279 -20.78 -25.09 29.53
CA PRO A 279 -19.42 -24.79 29.12
C PRO A 279 -19.05 -25.50 27.81
N SER A 280 -18.31 -24.77 26.95
CA SER A 280 -17.58 -25.25 25.76
C SER A 280 -18.38 -25.84 24.58
N CYS A 281 -18.73 -24.98 23.60
CA CYS A 281 -18.90 -25.42 22.20
C CYS A 281 -18.05 -24.54 21.28
N TRP A 282 -17.07 -25.15 20.61
CA TRP A 282 -16.36 -24.56 19.48
C TRP A 282 -17.07 -25.00 18.19
N CYS A 283 -17.64 -24.07 17.43
CA CYS A 283 -18.15 -24.35 16.09
C CYS A 283 -16.99 -24.52 15.11
N ARG A 284 -16.72 -25.76 14.67
CA ARG A 284 -15.79 -26.05 13.57
C ARG A 284 -16.57 -25.97 12.24
N ALA A 285 -16.14 -25.08 11.34
CA ALA A 285 -16.70 -24.98 10.00
C ALA A 285 -16.37 -26.24 9.18
N ALA A 286 -17.39 -26.95 8.70
CA ALA A 286 -17.23 -28.06 7.76
C ALA A 286 -16.84 -27.51 6.38
N SER A 287 -15.67 -27.90 5.89
CA SER A 287 -15.23 -27.69 4.52
C SER A 287 -15.96 -28.64 3.58
N SER A 288 -16.69 -28.08 2.62
CA SER A 288 -17.38 -28.81 1.56
C SER A 288 -16.40 -29.43 0.56
N SER A 289 -16.21 -30.75 0.63
CA SER A 289 -15.63 -31.54 -0.44
C SER A 289 -16.16 -32.97 -0.38
N ALA A 290 -17.31 -33.22 -1.01
CA ALA A 290 -17.69 -34.52 -1.60
C ALA A 290 -19.12 -34.43 -2.15
N CYS A 291 -19.27 -34.37 -3.47
CA CYS A 291 -20.38 -35.03 -4.15
C CYS A 291 -20.00 -35.21 -5.62
N SER A 292 -19.28 -36.29 -5.89
CA SER A 292 -19.13 -36.84 -7.24
C SER A 292 -20.44 -37.51 -7.66
N THR A 293 -20.82 -37.20 -8.90
CA THR A 293 -21.94 -37.73 -9.67
C THR A 293 -21.98 -39.25 -9.78
N SER A 294 -23.15 -39.84 -9.52
CA SER A 294 -23.62 -41.04 -10.21
C SER A 294 -25.15 -41.11 -10.19
N THR A 295 -25.78 -40.90 -11.34
CA THR A 295 -27.18 -41.26 -11.63
C THR A 295 -27.24 -42.77 -11.92
N PRO A 296 -28.34 -43.49 -11.59
CA PRO A 296 -29.36 -43.71 -12.63
C PRO A 296 -30.83 -43.82 -12.14
N ARG A 297 -31.72 -43.37 -13.04
CA ARG A 297 -33.08 -43.86 -13.39
C ARG A 297 -34.14 -44.14 -12.29
N GLY A 298 -35.30 -43.49 -12.44
CA GLY A 298 -36.59 -44.15 -12.24
C GLY A 298 -37.72 -43.32 -11.59
N ARG A 299 -38.72 -42.99 -12.42
CA ARG A 299 -40.15 -42.72 -12.11
C ARG A 299 -40.56 -41.51 -11.25
N ALA A 300 -41.62 -40.87 -11.75
CA ALA A 300 -42.37 -39.76 -11.18
C ALA A 300 -43.28 -40.19 -10.02
N ILE A 301 -43.54 -39.27 -9.07
CA ILE A 301 -44.80 -39.06 -8.35
C ILE A 301 -44.78 -37.62 -7.76
N ARG A 302 -45.91 -36.92 -7.89
CA ARG A 302 -46.23 -35.63 -7.23
C ARG A 302 -46.49 -35.86 -5.73
N THR A 303 -46.08 -34.93 -4.84
CA THR A 303 -46.92 -34.29 -3.78
C THR A 303 -46.08 -33.39 -2.85
N THR A 304 -46.50 -32.13 -2.76
CA THR A 304 -46.72 -31.28 -1.56
C THR A 304 -45.91 -31.45 -0.26
N THR A 305 -45.36 -30.31 0.21
CA THR A 305 -45.05 -29.91 1.62
C THR A 305 -43.66 -30.32 2.16
N PRO A 306 -42.92 -29.41 2.85
CA PRO A 306 -41.51 -29.61 3.19
C PRO A 306 -41.34 -30.45 4.47
N PRO A 307 -40.28 -31.27 4.60
CA PRO A 307 -39.96 -31.87 5.88
C PRO A 307 -39.11 -30.94 6.74
N ALA A 308 -39.48 -30.91 8.00
CA ALA A 308 -38.89 -30.18 9.11
C ALA A 308 -37.40 -30.53 9.36
N CYS A 309 -36.70 -29.59 9.98
CA CYS A 309 -35.38 -29.82 10.58
C CYS A 309 -35.42 -31.04 11.50
N SER A 310 -34.69 -32.08 11.13
CA SER A 310 -34.37 -33.19 12.04
C SER A 310 -33.03 -32.90 12.70
N ASP A 311 -33.07 -32.80 14.02
CA ASP A 311 -31.91 -32.86 14.90
C ASP A 311 -31.28 -34.25 14.81
N THR A 312 -30.06 -34.34 14.27
CA THR A 312 -29.09 -35.39 14.65
C THR A 312 -27.71 -35.07 14.08
N CYS A 313 -26.87 -34.46 14.91
CA CYS A 313 -25.42 -34.42 14.69
C CYS A 313 -24.78 -35.47 15.63
N PRO A 314 -23.99 -36.44 15.14
CA PRO A 314 -23.35 -37.43 16.01
C PRO A 314 -22.19 -36.79 16.76
N CYS A 315 -22.30 -36.72 18.09
CA CYS A 315 -21.21 -36.33 18.98
C CYS A 315 -20.25 -37.52 19.16
N TRP A 316 -19.01 -37.39 18.68
CA TRP A 316 -17.91 -38.26 19.11
C TRP A 316 -17.24 -37.65 20.34
N ARG A 317 -17.29 -38.34 21.48
CA ARG A 317 -16.53 -38.00 22.69
C ARG A 317 -15.03 -38.27 22.45
N ARG A 318 -14.19 -37.34 22.89
CA ARG A 318 -12.87 -37.64 23.45
C ARG A 318 -12.92 -37.33 24.93
#